data_AF-A0A6S8P2I8-F1
#
_entry.id   AF-A0A6S8P2I8-F1
#
_cell.length_a   1.000
_cell.length_b   1.000
_cell.length_c   1.000
_cell.angle_alpha   90.00
_cell.angle_beta   90.00
_cell.angle_gamma   90.00
#
_symmetry.space_group_name_H-M   'P 1'
#
loop_
_entity.id
_entity.type
_entity.pdbx_description
1 polymer ?
#
loop_
_entity_poly.entity_id
_entity_poly.type
_entity_poly.pdbx_seq_one_letter_code
_entity_poly.pdbx_strand_id
1 'polypeptide(L)'
;MPCLADELAGTFWHLGTRMEEFDSMDSDDWLRDKAHEIDARLRGFSSFAALQAGETPSNQHQTLVHGDFKAANLLFSSNSTEAAAYDFQYVGRGLGALDVAYLIICSSSLPVVEQSEDELLAHYHHHLMSCLDARGQSDKSYTMEVLRMHYDLATLDLFRFMRGWGWWGAIPSSRGDEYARKIGARVFGKHL
;
A
#
# COMPACT_ATOMS: atom_id res chain seq x y z
N MET A 1 -10.50 19.09 12.87
CA MET A 1 -10.12 17.95 13.74
C MET A 1 -9.80 16.79 12.82
N PRO A 2 -8.69 16.07 13.03
CA PRO A 2 -8.47 14.78 12.35
C PRO A 2 -9.68 13.89 12.62
N CYS A 3 -10.09 13.10 11.63
CA CYS A 3 -11.14 12.10 11.86
C CYS A 3 -10.58 11.06 12.84
N LEU A 4 -11.39 10.51 13.75
CA LEU A 4 -11.00 9.34 14.57
C LEU A 4 -10.49 8.16 13.71
N ALA A 5 -10.85 8.11 12.43
CA ALA A 5 -10.32 7.15 11.47
C ALA A 5 -8.82 7.31 11.20
N ASP A 6 -8.28 8.54 11.31
CA ASP A 6 -6.88 8.85 11.03
C ASP A 6 -5.95 8.45 12.20
N GLU A 7 -6.44 8.48 13.45
CA GLU A 7 -5.65 8.09 14.64
C GLU A 7 -5.41 6.58 14.75
N LEU A 8 -6.23 5.78 14.06
CA LEU A 8 -6.13 4.32 14.06
C LEU A 8 -5.53 3.78 12.75
N ALA A 9 -5.22 4.63 11.78
CA ALA A 9 -4.63 4.20 10.52
C ALA A 9 -3.18 3.73 10.75
N GLY A 10 -2.82 2.59 10.18
CA GLY A 10 -1.43 2.15 10.16
C GLY A 10 -0.62 2.87 9.08
N THR A 11 0.67 2.54 9.03
CA THR A 11 1.68 3.14 8.14
C THR A 11 2.13 4.52 8.58
N PHE A 12 3.41 4.85 8.38
CA PHE A 12 3.90 6.20 8.68
C PHE A 12 3.66 7.19 7.54
N TRP A 13 3.21 6.74 6.37
CA TRP A 13 3.13 7.54 5.15
C TRP A 13 1.71 7.92 4.73
N HIS A 14 0.65 7.42 5.39
CA HIS A 14 -0.73 7.67 4.99
C HIS A 14 -1.07 9.17 4.88
N LEU A 15 -1.96 9.50 3.95
CA LEU A 15 -2.24 10.88 3.55
C LEU A 15 -2.63 11.80 4.73
N GLY A 16 -3.46 11.29 5.65
CA GLY A 16 -3.99 12.07 6.78
C GLY A 16 -2.93 12.67 7.72
N THR A 17 -1.73 12.09 7.80
CA THR A 17 -0.61 12.60 8.61
C THR A 17 0.50 13.23 7.77
N ARG A 18 0.36 13.23 6.44
CA ARG A 18 1.40 13.65 5.48
C ARG A 18 0.94 14.75 4.54
N MET A 19 0.24 15.73 5.12
CA MET A 19 -0.27 16.88 4.36
C MET A 19 0.84 17.84 3.95
N GLU A 20 1.94 17.95 4.70
CA GLU A 20 3.08 18.78 4.30
C GLU A 20 3.74 18.24 3.02
N GLU A 21 3.95 16.93 2.96
CA GLU A 21 4.48 16.25 1.78
C GLU A 21 3.46 16.23 0.64
N PHE A 22 2.17 16.09 0.94
CA PHE A 22 1.16 16.27 -0.07
C PHE A 22 1.24 17.68 -0.67
N ASP A 23 1.32 18.73 0.15
CA ASP A 23 1.34 20.13 -0.30
C ASP A 23 2.64 20.54 -1.01
N SER A 24 3.73 19.81 -0.84
CA SER A 24 4.98 20.03 -1.59
C SER A 24 4.95 19.45 -3.01
N MET A 25 4.00 18.58 -3.34
CA MET A 25 3.86 18.02 -4.70
C MET A 25 3.38 19.08 -5.70
N ASP A 26 3.88 18.99 -6.94
CA ASP A 26 3.49 19.87 -8.04
C ASP A 26 1.97 19.89 -8.27
N SER A 27 1.41 21.07 -8.52
CA SER A 27 -0.03 21.26 -8.65
C SER A 27 -0.65 20.61 -9.89
N ASP A 28 0.16 20.30 -10.91
CA ASP A 28 -0.25 19.61 -12.14
C ASP A 28 0.10 18.11 -12.12
N ASP A 29 0.48 17.57 -10.95
CA ASP A 29 0.74 16.15 -10.79
C ASP A 29 -0.57 15.34 -10.67
N TRP A 30 -0.81 14.46 -11.64
CA TRP A 30 -1.94 13.53 -11.62
C TRP A 30 -2.04 12.69 -10.32
N LEU A 31 -0.90 12.36 -9.70
CA LEU A 31 -0.91 11.55 -8.48
C LEU A 31 -1.36 12.38 -7.27
N ARG A 32 -1.05 13.68 -7.28
CA ARG A 32 -1.63 14.66 -6.33
C ARG A 32 -3.14 14.71 -6.51
N ASP A 33 -3.63 14.84 -7.74
CA ASP A 33 -5.06 14.89 -8.05
C ASP A 33 -5.83 13.64 -7.61
N LYS A 34 -5.17 12.47 -7.60
CA LYS A 34 -5.76 11.20 -7.17
C LYS A 34 -5.54 10.87 -5.70
N ALA A 35 -4.73 11.63 -4.95
CA ALA A 35 -4.34 11.30 -3.59
C ALA A 35 -5.54 11.00 -2.67
N HIS A 36 -6.53 11.89 -2.65
CA HIS A 36 -7.71 11.73 -1.81
C HIS A 36 -8.61 10.55 -2.24
N GLU A 37 -8.67 10.24 -3.53
CA GLU A 37 -9.39 9.07 -4.05
C GLU A 37 -8.69 7.77 -3.66
N ILE A 38 -7.36 7.73 -3.76
CA ILE A 38 -6.55 6.58 -3.35
C ILE A 38 -6.74 6.32 -1.85
N ASP A 39 -6.56 7.37 -1.03
CA ASP A 39 -6.67 7.29 0.41
C ASP A 39 -8.09 6.91 0.88
N ALA A 40 -9.15 7.44 0.26
CA ALA A 40 -10.52 7.02 0.54
C ALA A 40 -10.72 5.51 0.28
N ARG A 41 -10.22 5.00 -0.86
CA ARG A 41 -10.33 3.58 -1.21
C ARG A 41 -9.52 2.68 -0.29
N LEU A 42 -8.33 3.10 0.13
CA LEU A 42 -7.53 2.37 1.13
C LEU A 42 -8.23 2.30 2.49
N ARG A 43 -9.00 3.34 2.85
CA ARG A 43 -9.83 3.41 4.06
C ARG A 43 -11.16 2.65 3.96
N GLY A 44 -11.42 1.96 2.85
CA GLY A 44 -12.61 1.11 2.67
C GLY A 44 -13.83 1.83 2.11
N PHE A 45 -13.69 3.06 1.63
CA PHE A 45 -14.75 3.76 0.90
C PHE A 45 -14.75 3.36 -0.58
N SER A 46 -15.91 3.40 -1.23
CA SER A 46 -15.98 3.14 -2.68
C SER A 46 -15.35 4.24 -3.53
N SER A 47 -15.27 5.46 -3.00
CA SER A 47 -14.67 6.64 -3.64
C SER A 47 -14.46 7.78 -2.63
N PHE A 48 -13.75 8.83 -3.05
CA PHE A 48 -13.63 10.07 -2.28
C PHE A 48 -14.99 10.76 -2.10
N ALA A 49 -15.87 10.71 -3.11
CA ALA A 49 -17.21 11.26 -2.99
C ALA A 49 -18.03 10.56 -1.90
N ALA A 50 -17.90 9.23 -1.76
CA ALA A 50 -18.55 8.46 -0.69
C ALA A 50 -18.04 8.88 0.70
N LEU A 51 -16.72 9.09 0.83
CA LEU A 51 -16.12 9.64 2.05
C LEU A 51 -16.72 11.03 2.37
N GLN A 52 -16.78 11.93 1.39
CA GLN A 52 -17.33 13.28 1.59
C GLN A 52 -18.83 13.28 1.92
N ALA A 53 -19.58 12.31 1.38
CA ALA A 53 -20.98 12.10 1.69
C ALA A 53 -21.22 11.53 3.10
N GLY A 54 -20.15 11.16 3.83
CA GLY A 54 -20.25 10.58 5.18
C GLY A 54 -20.77 9.15 5.18
N GLU A 55 -20.54 8.41 4.09
CA GLU A 55 -20.89 6.98 4.03
C GLU A 55 -20.10 6.19 5.08
N THR A 56 -20.56 4.97 5.39
CA THR A 56 -19.81 4.08 6.30
C THR A 56 -18.79 3.29 5.48
N PRO A 57 -17.49 3.33 5.83
CA PRO A 57 -16.49 2.52 5.13
C PRO A 57 -16.73 1.04 5.37
N SER A 58 -16.39 0.23 4.37
CA SER A 58 -16.28 -1.21 4.54
C SER A 58 -15.05 -1.55 5.38
N ASN A 59 -15.23 -2.37 6.42
CA ASN A 59 -14.11 -2.98 7.14
C ASN A 59 -13.66 -4.31 6.50
N GLN A 60 -14.21 -4.66 5.34
CA GLN A 60 -13.83 -5.87 4.63
C GLN A 60 -12.33 -5.81 4.26
N HIS A 61 -11.63 -6.91 4.55
CA HIS A 61 -10.18 -7.08 4.33
C HIS A 61 -9.26 -6.14 5.14
N GLN A 62 -9.81 -5.28 6.00
CA GLN A 62 -9.03 -4.49 6.93
C GLN A 62 -8.44 -5.39 8.02
N THR A 63 -7.18 -5.18 8.33
CA THR A 63 -6.40 -5.91 9.35
C THR A 63 -5.55 -4.92 10.14
N LEU A 64 -4.83 -5.41 11.15
CA LEU A 64 -3.68 -4.70 11.68
C LEU A 64 -2.50 -4.89 10.72
N VAL A 65 -1.91 -3.78 10.29
CA VAL A 65 -0.66 -3.74 9.53
C VAL A 65 0.49 -3.38 10.45
N HIS A 66 1.70 -3.80 10.09
CA HIS A 66 2.92 -3.38 10.75
C HIS A 66 3.22 -1.90 10.51
N GLY A 67 2.98 -1.42 9.28
CA GLY A 67 3.09 0.00 8.92
C GLY A 67 4.51 0.50 8.64
N ASP A 68 5.51 -0.37 8.70
CA ASP A 68 6.89 -0.12 8.26
C ASP A 68 7.57 -1.46 7.89
N PHE A 69 6.85 -2.30 7.14
CA PHE A 69 7.28 -3.66 6.85
C PHE A 69 8.29 -3.71 5.69
N LYS A 70 9.57 -3.48 6.00
CA LYS A 70 10.70 -3.54 5.04
C LYS A 70 11.73 -4.57 5.46
N ALA A 71 12.59 -5.02 4.54
CA ALA A 71 13.64 -5.99 4.85
C ALA A 71 14.57 -5.57 6.00
N ALA A 72 14.81 -4.27 6.18
CA ALA A 72 15.58 -3.76 7.31
C ALA A 72 14.94 -4.07 8.67
N ASN A 73 13.62 -4.24 8.73
CA ASN A 73 12.83 -4.52 9.92
C ASN A 73 12.52 -6.03 10.06
N LEU A 74 13.25 -6.88 9.35
CA LEU A 74 13.16 -8.34 9.43
C LEU A 74 14.48 -8.94 9.91
N LEU A 75 14.39 -9.83 10.89
CA LEU A 75 15.47 -10.73 11.27
C LEU A 75 15.28 -12.05 10.54
N PHE A 76 16.34 -12.58 9.96
CA PHE A 76 16.34 -13.87 9.27
C PHE A 76 17.13 -14.90 10.07
N SER A 77 16.67 -16.14 10.10
CA SER A 77 17.44 -17.26 10.62
C SER A 77 18.73 -17.44 9.80
N SER A 78 19.74 -18.10 10.37
CA SER A 78 21.05 -18.29 9.71
C SER A 78 20.98 -19.06 8.38
N ASN A 79 19.93 -19.86 8.18
CA ASN A 79 19.63 -20.58 6.95
C ASN A 79 18.55 -19.90 6.08
N SER A 80 18.09 -18.69 6.46
CA SER A 80 17.08 -17.89 5.76
C SER A 80 15.73 -18.57 5.53
N THR A 81 15.36 -19.57 6.35
CA THR A 81 14.05 -20.25 6.26
C THR A 81 12.99 -19.65 7.17
N GLU A 82 13.40 -18.88 8.18
CA GLU A 82 12.50 -18.24 9.13
C GLU A 82 12.79 -16.75 9.19
N ALA A 83 11.75 -15.96 9.46
CA ALA A 83 11.87 -14.53 9.66
C ALA A 83 11.04 -14.06 10.85
N ALA A 84 11.51 -13.03 11.55
CA ALA A 84 10.79 -12.33 12.59
C ALA A 84 10.80 -10.83 12.31
N ALA A 85 9.62 -10.21 12.35
CA ALA A 85 9.48 -8.76 12.21
C ALA A 85 9.70 -8.06 13.55
N TYR A 86 10.27 -6.85 13.49
CA TYR A 86 10.45 -5.96 14.64
C TYR A 86 10.20 -4.51 14.23
N ASP A 87 10.18 -3.60 15.22
CA ASP A 87 9.87 -2.16 15.02
C ASP A 87 8.39 -1.84 14.67
N PHE A 88 7.49 -2.19 15.60
CA PHE A 88 6.04 -2.03 15.48
C PHE A 88 5.52 -0.61 15.79
N GLN A 89 6.34 0.43 15.60
CA GLN A 89 5.97 1.80 16.01
C GLN A 89 4.83 2.43 15.17
N TYR A 90 4.53 1.88 13.99
CA TYR A 90 3.51 2.38 13.05
C TYR A 90 2.34 1.41 12.83
N VAL A 91 2.11 0.52 13.80
CA VAL A 91 0.98 -0.41 13.75
C VAL A 91 -0.35 0.34 13.76
N GLY A 92 -1.25 -0.08 12.89
CA GLY A 92 -2.62 0.42 12.87
C GLY A 92 -3.49 -0.37 11.90
N ARG A 93 -4.73 0.06 11.74
CA ARG A 93 -5.69 -0.53 10.80
C ARG A 93 -5.29 -0.19 9.37
N GLY A 94 -5.36 -1.18 8.48
CA GLY A 94 -5.16 -0.99 7.05
C GLY A 94 -5.39 -2.28 6.26
N LEU A 95 -5.30 -2.17 4.95
CA LEU A 95 -5.25 -3.34 4.06
C LEU A 95 -3.88 -4.02 4.20
N GLY A 96 -3.84 -5.34 4.34
CA GLY A 96 -2.56 -6.08 4.44
C GLY A 96 -1.61 -5.83 3.26
N ALA A 97 -2.16 -5.44 2.11
CA ALA A 97 -1.38 -5.05 0.93
C ALA A 97 -0.49 -3.80 1.14
N LEU A 98 -0.73 -2.97 2.17
CA LEU A 98 0.13 -1.84 2.51
C LEU A 98 1.54 -2.31 2.90
N ASP A 99 1.63 -3.32 3.77
CA ASP A 99 2.91 -3.93 4.16
C ASP A 99 3.55 -4.69 2.99
N VAL A 100 2.75 -5.36 2.16
CA VAL A 100 3.26 -6.08 0.97
C VAL A 100 3.86 -5.11 -0.05
N ALA A 101 3.16 -4.02 -0.35
CA ALA A 101 3.65 -2.97 -1.23
C ALA A 101 4.95 -2.38 -0.70
N TYR A 102 4.98 -1.99 0.57
CA TYR A 102 6.17 -1.40 1.17
C TYR A 102 7.37 -2.36 1.16
N LEU A 103 7.15 -3.65 1.47
CA LEU A 103 8.21 -4.66 1.43
C LEU A 103 8.79 -4.82 0.03
N ILE A 104 7.93 -5.06 -0.97
CA ILE A 104 8.36 -5.34 -2.35
C ILE A 104 9.07 -4.12 -2.94
N ILE A 105 8.48 -2.93 -2.78
CA ILE A 105 8.98 -1.69 -3.37
C ILE A 105 10.28 -1.25 -2.70
N CYS A 106 10.35 -1.26 -1.36
CA CYS A 106 11.50 -0.69 -0.65
C CYS A 106 12.63 -1.70 -0.38
N SER A 107 12.44 -2.99 -0.63
CA SER A 107 13.46 -4.02 -0.38
C SER A 107 14.14 -4.57 -1.64
N SER A 108 13.87 -3.98 -2.81
CA SER A 108 14.45 -4.39 -4.09
C SER A 108 14.55 -3.21 -5.07
N SER A 109 15.22 -3.42 -6.21
CA SER A 109 15.24 -2.42 -7.29
C SER A 109 13.98 -2.55 -8.15
N LEU A 110 13.49 -1.43 -8.70
CA LEU A 110 12.29 -1.47 -9.55
C LEU A 110 12.36 -2.47 -10.71
N PRO A 111 13.49 -2.65 -11.43
CA PRO A 111 13.56 -3.66 -12.48
C PRO A 111 13.30 -5.09 -11.99
N VAL A 112 13.71 -5.42 -10.75
CA VAL A 112 13.44 -6.72 -10.14
C VAL A 112 11.98 -6.83 -9.73
N VAL A 113 11.42 -5.76 -9.13
CA VAL A 113 10.00 -5.66 -8.79
C VAL A 113 9.15 -5.88 -10.04
N GLU A 114 9.41 -5.16 -11.13
CA GLU A 114 8.62 -5.27 -12.36
C GLU A 114 8.65 -6.66 -13.00
N GLN A 115 9.76 -7.40 -12.84
CA GLN A 115 9.90 -8.76 -13.36
C GLN A 115 9.22 -9.80 -12.48
N SER A 116 9.13 -9.54 -11.18
CA SER A 116 8.74 -10.54 -10.17
C SER A 116 7.41 -10.23 -9.46
N GLU A 117 6.82 -9.04 -9.68
CA GLU A 117 5.61 -8.55 -9.00
C GLU A 117 4.48 -9.58 -9.03
N ASP A 118 4.19 -10.13 -10.21
CA ASP A 118 3.10 -11.10 -10.39
C ASP A 118 3.35 -12.39 -9.62
N GLU A 119 4.58 -12.90 -9.65
CA GLU A 119 4.98 -14.10 -8.94
C GLU A 119 4.94 -13.90 -7.42
N LEU A 120 5.48 -12.77 -6.94
CA LEU A 120 5.50 -12.42 -5.51
C LEU A 120 4.09 -12.26 -4.94
N LEU A 121 3.20 -11.58 -5.67
CA LEU A 121 1.82 -11.42 -5.23
C LEU A 121 1.04 -12.73 -5.28
N ALA A 122 1.26 -13.57 -6.31
CA ALA A 122 0.65 -14.89 -6.37
C ALA A 122 1.12 -15.78 -5.22
N HIS A 123 2.42 -15.72 -4.89
CA HIS A 123 3.00 -16.44 -3.76
C HIS A 123 2.38 -15.97 -2.44
N TYR A 124 2.35 -14.66 -2.19
CA TYR A 124 1.72 -14.09 -1.01
C TYR A 124 0.24 -14.49 -0.90
N HIS A 125 -0.53 -14.34 -1.98
CA HIS A 125 -1.95 -14.68 -2.01
C HIS A 125 -2.19 -16.16 -1.67
N HIS A 126 -1.45 -17.05 -2.32
CA HIS A 126 -1.55 -18.49 -2.07
C HIS A 126 -1.32 -18.83 -0.59
N HIS A 127 -0.24 -18.31 0.00
CA HIS A 127 0.10 -18.56 1.40
C HIS A 127 -0.89 -17.92 2.37
N LEU A 128 -1.35 -16.70 2.10
CA LEU A 128 -2.37 -16.03 2.90
C LEU A 128 -3.67 -16.86 2.91
N MET A 129 -4.17 -17.23 1.73
CA MET A 129 -5.43 -17.98 1.61
C MET A 129 -5.33 -19.36 2.25
N SER A 130 -4.22 -20.08 2.04
CA SER A 130 -3.96 -21.37 2.69
C SER A 130 -3.95 -21.25 4.23
N CYS A 131 -3.29 -20.21 4.76
CA CYS A 131 -3.25 -19.94 6.19
C CYS A 131 -4.62 -19.59 6.78
N LEU A 132 -5.44 -18.81 6.05
CA LEU A 132 -6.79 -18.45 6.47
C LEU A 132 -7.75 -19.64 6.37
N ASP A 133 -7.64 -20.45 5.31
CA ASP A 133 -8.41 -21.69 5.12
C ASP A 133 -8.16 -22.66 6.28
N ALA A 134 -6.90 -22.87 6.64
CA ALA A 134 -6.52 -23.71 7.77
C ALA A 134 -7.09 -23.23 9.13
N ARG A 135 -7.42 -21.94 9.24
CA ARG A 135 -8.05 -21.33 10.42
C ARG A 135 -9.58 -21.25 10.33
N GLY A 136 -10.18 -21.67 9.21
CA GLY A 136 -11.62 -21.50 8.96
C GLY A 136 -12.03 -20.03 8.80
N GLN A 137 -11.10 -19.16 8.45
CA GLN A 137 -11.26 -17.69 8.34
C GLN A 137 -11.09 -17.20 6.90
N SER A 138 -11.06 -18.10 5.92
CA SER A 138 -10.87 -17.70 4.54
C SER A 138 -12.07 -16.95 3.99
N ASP A 139 -11.83 -15.71 3.60
CA ASP A 139 -12.76 -14.94 2.80
C ASP A 139 -12.45 -15.18 1.32
N LYS A 140 -13.27 -16.00 0.66
CA LYS A 140 -13.12 -16.29 -0.78
C LYS A 140 -13.34 -15.07 -1.68
N SER A 141 -13.86 -13.96 -1.15
CA SER A 141 -13.94 -12.69 -1.87
C SER A 141 -12.61 -11.96 -1.96
N TYR A 142 -11.59 -12.32 -1.16
CA TYR A 142 -10.24 -11.78 -1.30
C TYR A 142 -9.50 -12.50 -2.43
N THR A 143 -9.88 -12.20 -3.68
CA THR A 143 -9.28 -12.82 -4.87
C THR A 143 -7.92 -12.19 -5.20
N MET A 144 -7.21 -12.78 -6.16
CA MET A 144 -5.95 -12.24 -6.64
C MET A 144 -6.13 -10.83 -7.25
N GLU A 145 -7.26 -10.60 -7.92
CA GLU A 145 -7.61 -9.30 -8.50
C GLU A 145 -7.84 -8.25 -7.41
N VAL A 146 -8.49 -8.63 -6.30
CA VAL A 146 -8.68 -7.75 -5.13
C VAL A 146 -7.34 -7.42 -4.49
N LEU A 147 -6.47 -8.43 -4.27
CA LEU A 147 -5.12 -8.20 -3.77
C LEU A 147 -4.34 -7.25 -4.69
N ARG A 148 -4.39 -7.47 -6.00
CA ARG A 148 -3.70 -6.62 -6.99
C ARG A 148 -4.19 -5.18 -6.92
N MET A 149 -5.50 -4.96 -6.83
CA MET A 149 -6.08 -3.64 -6.68
C MET A 149 -5.62 -2.95 -5.38
N HIS A 150 -5.60 -3.67 -4.26
CA HIS A 150 -5.10 -3.12 -2.99
C HIS A 150 -3.61 -2.81 -3.01
N TYR A 151 -2.79 -3.69 -3.60
CA TYR A 151 -1.36 -3.47 -3.77
C TYR A 151 -1.07 -2.26 -4.66
N ASP A 152 -1.82 -2.12 -5.76
CA ASP A 152 -1.68 -1.00 -6.68
C ASP A 152 -2.03 0.33 -5.98
N LEU A 153 -3.13 0.39 -5.24
CA LEU A 153 -3.49 1.57 -4.44
C LEU A 153 -2.43 1.88 -3.37
N ALA A 154 -1.96 0.86 -2.64
CA ALA A 154 -0.93 1.02 -1.63
C ALA A 154 0.39 1.55 -2.21
N THR A 155 0.79 1.06 -3.38
CA THR A 155 1.98 1.51 -4.08
C THR A 155 1.84 2.96 -4.55
N LEU A 156 0.66 3.34 -5.08
CA LEU A 156 0.41 4.73 -5.47
C LEU A 156 0.41 5.69 -4.28
N ASP A 157 -0.15 5.30 -3.14
CA ASP A 157 -0.10 6.14 -1.93
C ASP A 157 1.33 6.28 -1.37
N LEU A 158 2.11 5.20 -1.39
CA LEU A 158 3.53 5.25 -1.05
C LEU A 158 4.28 6.21 -1.98
N PHE A 159 4.05 6.13 -3.28
CA PHE A 159 4.69 7.00 -4.27
C PHE A 159 4.26 8.46 -4.16
N ARG A 160 2.99 8.72 -3.82
CA ARG A 160 2.53 10.07 -3.49
C ARG A 160 3.38 10.63 -2.35
N PHE A 161 3.56 9.88 -1.26
CA PHE A 161 4.41 10.32 -0.16
C PHE A 161 5.88 10.50 -0.59
N MET A 162 6.45 9.57 -1.37
CA MET A 162 7.83 9.67 -1.88
C MET A 162 8.06 10.91 -2.75
N ARG A 163 7.07 11.34 -3.54
CA ARG A 163 7.17 12.55 -4.36
C ARG A 163 7.27 13.81 -3.52
N GLY A 164 6.49 13.89 -2.44
CA GLY A 164 6.49 15.04 -1.54
C GLY A 164 7.68 15.08 -0.58
N TRP A 165 8.12 13.91 -0.09
CA TRP A 165 9.19 13.78 0.90
C TRP A 165 10.59 13.67 0.27
N GLY A 166 10.68 12.95 -0.85
CA GLY A 166 11.92 12.53 -1.49
C GLY A 166 11.99 11.01 -1.69
N TRP A 167 12.59 10.60 -2.80
CA TRP A 167 12.74 9.19 -3.16
C TRP A 167 13.86 8.52 -2.36
N TRP A 168 13.63 7.28 -1.91
CA TRP A 168 14.62 6.46 -1.22
C TRP A 168 14.63 5.02 -1.73
N GLY A 169 15.57 4.23 -1.20
CA GLY A 169 15.80 2.86 -1.64
C GLY A 169 16.48 2.81 -3.00
N ALA A 170 16.32 1.69 -3.70
CA ALA A 170 16.89 1.49 -5.05
C ALA A 170 15.97 2.04 -6.16
N ILE A 171 15.27 3.16 -5.89
CA ILE A 171 14.26 3.76 -6.77
C ILE A 171 14.68 5.18 -7.18
N PRO A 172 15.26 5.35 -8.38
CA PRO A 172 15.43 6.68 -8.96
C PRO A 172 14.07 7.33 -9.25
N SER A 173 13.95 8.64 -9.03
CA SER A 173 12.68 9.38 -9.21
C SER A 173 12.03 9.14 -10.57
N SER A 174 12.80 9.24 -11.66
CA SER A 174 12.30 9.03 -13.02
C SER A 174 11.73 7.64 -13.27
N ARG A 175 12.30 6.60 -12.64
CA ARG A 175 11.80 5.22 -12.73
C ARG A 175 10.58 5.02 -11.86
N GLY A 176 10.57 5.62 -10.67
CA GLY A 176 9.41 5.68 -9.80
C GLY A 176 8.21 6.29 -10.51
N ASP A 177 8.42 7.39 -11.24
CA ASP A 177 7.36 8.08 -11.99
C ASP A 177 6.80 7.25 -13.15
N GLU A 178 7.66 6.60 -13.93
CA GLU A 178 7.27 5.68 -15.00
C GLU A 178 6.39 4.54 -14.45
N TYR A 179 6.84 3.94 -13.35
CA TYR A 179 6.14 2.84 -12.72
C TYR A 179 4.83 3.29 -12.05
N ALA A 180 4.80 4.48 -11.44
CA ALA A 180 3.58 5.11 -10.91
C ALA A 180 2.52 5.26 -12.01
N ARG A 181 2.90 5.76 -13.19
CA ARG A 181 2.01 5.91 -14.36
C ARG A 181 1.47 4.55 -14.83
N LYS A 182 2.33 3.51 -14.88
CA LYS A 182 1.93 2.14 -15.24
C LYS A 182 0.88 1.60 -14.28
N ILE A 183 1.06 1.79 -12.97
CA ILE A 183 0.10 1.36 -11.94
C ILE A 183 -1.17 2.19 -12.02
N GLY A 184 -1.04 3.52 -12.11
CA GLY A 184 -2.17 4.44 -12.26
C GLY A 184 -3.06 4.04 -13.43
N ALA A 185 -2.47 3.65 -14.57
CA ALA A 185 -3.23 3.23 -15.74
C ALA A 185 -4.08 1.96 -15.49
N ARG A 186 -3.66 1.08 -14.57
CA ARG A 186 -4.45 -0.08 -14.12
C ARG A 186 -5.60 0.32 -13.21
N VAL A 187 -5.38 1.28 -12.32
CA VAL A 187 -6.34 1.68 -11.28
C VAL A 187 -7.39 2.66 -11.79
N PHE A 188 -6.97 3.62 -12.63
CA PHE A 188 -7.79 4.76 -13.06
C PHE A 188 -7.99 4.82 -14.58
N GLY A 189 -7.39 3.90 -15.34
CA GLY A 189 -7.44 3.87 -16.81
C GLY A 189 -6.33 4.70 -17.48
N LYS A 190 -6.22 4.57 -18.80
CA LYS A 190 -5.06 5.08 -19.60
C LYS A 190 -5.00 6.60 -19.79
N HIS A 191 -5.97 7.37 -19.27
CA HIS A 191 -6.08 8.81 -19.50
C HIS A 191 -5.54 9.65 -18.32
N LEU A 192 -4.43 9.20 -17.72
CA LEU A 192 -3.72 9.94 -16.68
C LEU A 192 -2.66 10.83 -17.28
#